data_AF-A0AAD7RYC3-F1
#
_entry.id   AF-A0AAD7RYC3-F1
#
_cell.length_a   1.000
_cell.length_b   1.000
_cell.length_c   1.000
_cell.angle_alpha   90.00
_cell.angle_beta   90.00
_cell.angle_gamma   90.00
#
_symmetry.space_group_name_H-M   'P 1'
#
loop_
_entity.id
_entity.type
_entity.pdbx_description
1 polymer ?
#
loop_
_entity_poly.entity_id
_entity_poly.type
_entity_poly.pdbx_seq_one_letter_code
_entity_poly.pdbx_strand_id
1 'polypeptide(L)'
;MLKPSASKTFEEYAQQIFIPYMSTKLQTVSRLDLVWDTYLADSLKGSTRAKRGQGVRRRVVAAAAIPGNWQNFLRVDSNKTELFRFLSAALMEWFDQEDKQLVITDGEAVLSKPLLPDLTSLAPCNHEEADSRMLLHASHAGQHGHHAILIRTVDTDVVVLAVSLAQELQPEDELWLAFGTGQSFRYLAAHEIAAGLGQKARALPMFHALTGCDTVSSFARHGKKTAWAVWTVLPELTEALLLLSSAPRDIPDDAMRIIERFVILLYDRTSKCTDIDKARRKLFARKNNVQLIPPTKAALEEHVKRAVYQGGHVWGQILLPAPELPPPTDWGWSRTGEGQYTPYWTRLPEAAHSCIELVSCKCKKGCVSRCKCKKAALQCTALCVCEGDCT
;
A
#
# COMPACT_ATOMS: atom_id res chain seq x y z
N MET A 1 -10.33 -15.60 -0.22
CA MET A 1 -11.17 -16.58 0.50
C MET A 1 -11.75 -17.62 -0.47
N LEU A 2 -11.74 -18.91 -0.12
CA LEU A 2 -12.35 -19.97 -0.95
C LEU A 2 -13.86 -19.74 -1.07
N LYS A 3 -14.44 -19.99 -2.24
CA LYS A 3 -15.90 -19.90 -2.42
C LYS A 3 -16.58 -21.11 -1.77
N PRO A 4 -17.72 -20.94 -1.08
CA PRO A 4 -18.42 -22.03 -0.41
C PRO A 4 -19.16 -22.99 -1.37
N SER A 5 -19.16 -22.72 -2.68
CA SER A 5 -19.72 -23.61 -3.71
C SER A 5 -21.13 -24.12 -3.34
N ALA A 6 -21.31 -25.42 -3.13
CA ALA A 6 -22.60 -26.05 -2.82
C ALA A 6 -22.87 -26.23 -1.31
N SER A 7 -21.96 -25.80 -0.43
CA SER A 7 -22.13 -25.93 1.02
C SER A 7 -23.31 -25.10 1.52
N LYS A 8 -24.17 -25.73 2.33
CA LYS A 8 -25.37 -25.11 2.89
C LYS A 8 -25.07 -24.41 4.22
N THR A 9 -24.15 -24.95 5.02
CA THR A 9 -23.79 -24.40 6.35
C THR A 9 -22.30 -24.06 6.44
N PHE A 10 -21.92 -23.27 7.45
CA PHE A 10 -20.51 -22.97 7.70
C PHE A 10 -19.71 -24.22 8.09
N GLU A 11 -20.33 -25.17 8.80
CA GLU A 11 -19.71 -26.47 9.08
C GLU A 11 -19.44 -27.27 7.82
N GLU A 12 -20.43 -27.40 6.92
CA GLU A 12 -20.24 -28.06 5.63
C GLU A 12 -19.14 -27.36 4.82
N TYR A 13 -19.10 -26.02 4.84
CA TYR A 13 -18.04 -25.26 4.18
C TYR A 13 -16.65 -25.57 4.76
N ALA A 14 -16.52 -25.62 6.08
CA ALA A 14 -15.25 -25.95 6.73
C ALA A 14 -14.79 -27.37 6.35
N GLN A 15 -15.67 -28.36 6.51
CA GLN A 15 -15.35 -29.78 6.33
C GLN A 15 -15.19 -30.21 4.87
N GLN A 16 -15.98 -29.66 3.95
CA GLN A 16 -16.01 -30.11 2.55
C GLN A 16 -15.11 -29.28 1.63
N ILE A 17 -14.75 -28.05 2.02
CA ILE A 17 -14.00 -27.13 1.16
C ILE A 17 -12.73 -26.63 1.83
N PHE A 18 -12.85 -25.98 2.99
CA PHE A 18 -11.71 -25.29 3.60
C PHE A 18 -10.62 -26.27 4.09
N ILE A 19 -10.99 -27.24 4.93
CA ILE A 19 -10.07 -28.24 5.48
C ILE A 19 -9.45 -29.11 4.37
N PRO A 20 -10.21 -29.68 3.40
CA PRO A 20 -9.62 -30.45 2.31
C PRO A 20 -8.61 -29.65 1.48
N TYR A 21 -8.88 -28.36 1.26
CA TYR A 21 -7.94 -27.48 0.59
C TYR A 21 -6.67 -27.27 1.40
N MET A 22 -6.77 -27.00 2.72
CA MET A 22 -5.61 -26.90 3.62
C MET A 22 -4.81 -28.21 3.68
N SER A 23 -5.49 -29.35 3.79
CA SER A 23 -4.89 -30.69 3.77
C SER A 23 -4.07 -30.93 2.51
N THR A 24 -4.60 -30.55 1.34
CA THR A 24 -3.87 -30.64 0.06
C THR A 24 -2.62 -29.77 0.06
N LYS A 25 -2.64 -28.58 0.68
CA LYS A 25 -1.45 -27.73 0.81
C LYS A 25 -0.43 -28.28 1.79
N LEU A 26 -0.91 -28.91 2.86
CA LEU A 26 -0.08 -29.50 3.89
C LEU A 26 0.70 -30.72 3.38
N GLN A 27 0.23 -31.42 2.34
CA GLN A 27 0.90 -32.62 1.80
C GLN A 27 2.37 -32.42 1.42
N THR A 28 2.73 -31.23 0.92
CA THR A 28 4.06 -30.94 0.37
C THR A 28 4.92 -30.06 1.27
N VAL A 29 4.49 -29.77 2.49
CA VAL A 29 5.19 -28.87 3.42
C VAL A 29 5.24 -29.47 4.82
N SER A 30 6.30 -29.15 5.56
CA SER A 30 6.46 -29.48 6.99
C SER A 30 5.72 -28.49 7.90
N ARG A 31 5.46 -27.28 7.41
CA ARG A 31 4.80 -26.20 8.16
C ARG A 31 3.79 -25.46 7.30
N LEU A 32 2.62 -25.17 7.87
CA LEU A 32 1.56 -24.39 7.24
C LEU A 32 1.17 -23.22 8.14
N ASP A 33 1.33 -22.00 7.62
CA ASP A 33 0.94 -20.78 8.30
C ASP A 33 -0.32 -20.20 7.64
N LEU A 34 -1.34 -19.96 8.46
CA LEU A 34 -2.61 -19.35 8.05
C LEU A 34 -2.75 -17.98 8.71
N VAL A 35 -2.65 -16.94 7.88
CA VAL A 35 -2.59 -15.55 8.32
C VAL A 35 -3.86 -14.82 7.93
N TRP A 36 -4.47 -14.12 8.88
CA TRP A 36 -5.70 -13.36 8.73
C TRP A 36 -5.46 -11.86 8.95
N ASP A 37 -6.27 -11.03 8.31
CA ASP A 37 -6.39 -9.62 8.65
C ASP A 37 -7.01 -9.45 10.05
N THR A 38 -6.64 -8.36 10.71
CA THR A 38 -7.34 -7.81 11.87
C THR A 38 -8.13 -6.58 11.43
N TYR A 39 -9.41 -6.50 11.77
CA TYR A 39 -10.25 -5.37 11.36
C TYR A 39 -10.43 -4.37 12.50
N LEU A 40 -9.67 -3.28 12.46
CA LEU A 40 -9.75 -2.17 13.41
C LEU A 40 -10.73 -1.10 12.92
N ALA A 41 -11.53 -0.53 13.84
CA ALA A 41 -12.49 0.53 13.53
C ALA A 41 -11.78 1.87 13.29
N ASP A 42 -10.87 2.25 14.19
CA ASP A 42 -10.11 3.49 14.15
C ASP A 42 -8.76 3.31 13.43
N SER A 43 -8.78 3.07 12.12
CA SER A 43 -7.56 3.00 11.32
C SER A 43 -7.69 3.65 9.93
N LEU A 44 -6.55 3.92 9.30
CA LEU A 44 -6.50 4.39 7.90
C LEU A 44 -7.20 3.39 6.98
N LYS A 45 -6.95 2.09 7.17
CA LYS A 45 -7.56 1.02 6.38
C LYS A 45 -9.06 0.88 6.67
N GLY A 46 -9.50 1.05 7.92
CA GLY A 46 -10.92 1.14 8.27
C GLY A 46 -11.65 2.23 7.48
N SER A 47 -11.03 3.41 7.39
CA SER A 47 -11.55 4.54 6.59
C SER A 47 -11.62 4.21 5.09
N THR A 48 -10.64 3.46 4.56
CA THR A 48 -10.65 3.01 3.15
C THR A 48 -11.72 1.93 2.91
N ARG A 49 -11.92 1.01 3.87
CA ARG A 49 -12.94 -0.04 3.81
C ARG A 49 -14.36 0.52 3.82
N ALA A 50 -14.62 1.56 4.61
CA ALA A 50 -15.92 2.24 4.66
C ALA A 50 -16.41 2.73 3.28
N LYS A 51 -15.49 3.04 2.36
CA LYS A 51 -15.80 3.48 0.99
C LYS A 51 -16.15 2.33 0.04
N ARG A 52 -15.91 1.06 0.40
CA ARG A 52 -16.07 -0.13 -0.47
C ARG A 52 -17.51 -0.66 -0.55
N GLY A 53 -18.47 0.05 0.04
CA GLY A 53 -19.90 -0.25 -0.01
C GLY A 53 -20.39 -1.08 1.18
N GLN A 54 -21.71 -1.33 1.22
CA GLN A 54 -22.36 -2.01 2.34
C GLN A 54 -22.53 -3.52 2.08
N GLY A 55 -22.58 -4.29 3.18
CA GLY A 55 -22.88 -5.72 3.19
C GLY A 55 -23.91 -6.06 4.27
N VAL A 56 -24.28 -7.33 4.38
CA VAL A 56 -25.26 -7.78 5.37
C VAL A 56 -24.55 -8.53 6.48
N ARG A 57 -24.73 -8.08 7.73
CA ARG A 57 -24.24 -8.79 8.91
C ARG A 57 -24.90 -10.15 9.02
N ARG A 58 -24.10 -11.19 9.20
CA ARG A 58 -24.53 -12.59 9.37
C ARG A 58 -23.64 -13.25 10.41
N ARG A 59 -24.24 -13.74 11.48
CA ARG A 59 -23.51 -14.47 12.52
C ARG A 59 -22.91 -15.77 11.94
N VAL A 60 -21.64 -16.04 12.24
CA VAL A 60 -20.98 -17.29 11.82
C VAL A 60 -21.00 -18.29 12.97
N VAL A 61 -21.76 -19.36 12.79
CA VAL A 61 -21.81 -20.55 13.66
C VAL A 61 -22.00 -21.79 12.80
N ALA A 62 -21.58 -22.97 13.28
CA ALA A 62 -21.55 -24.22 12.52
C ALA A 62 -22.83 -24.48 11.70
N ALA A 63 -23.99 -24.51 12.37
CA ALA A 63 -25.29 -24.80 11.75
C ALA A 63 -25.91 -23.63 10.95
N ALA A 64 -25.33 -22.43 10.99
CA ALA A 64 -25.89 -21.30 10.25
C ALA A 64 -25.69 -21.45 8.74
N ALA A 65 -26.70 -21.03 7.99
CA ALA A 65 -26.68 -21.11 6.53
C ALA A 65 -25.62 -20.18 5.92
N ILE A 66 -24.92 -20.67 4.91
CA ILE A 66 -24.02 -19.86 4.07
C ILE A 66 -24.84 -18.79 3.35
N PRO A 67 -24.40 -17.52 3.36
CA PRO A 67 -25.09 -16.47 2.62
C PRO A 67 -24.96 -16.67 1.11
N GLY A 68 -26.08 -16.57 0.39
CA GLY A 68 -26.12 -16.73 -1.07
C GLY A 68 -25.27 -15.73 -1.84
N ASN A 69 -24.97 -14.55 -1.26
CA ASN A 69 -24.02 -13.58 -1.82
C ASN A 69 -22.76 -13.50 -0.93
N TRP A 70 -21.79 -14.35 -1.24
CA TRP A 70 -20.53 -14.46 -0.50
C TRP A 70 -19.71 -13.16 -0.51
N GLN A 71 -19.70 -12.44 -1.64
CA GLN A 71 -18.96 -11.18 -1.77
C GLN A 71 -19.52 -10.10 -0.84
N ASN A 72 -20.85 -9.95 -0.78
CA ASN A 72 -21.48 -8.98 0.14
C ASN A 72 -21.27 -9.38 1.60
N PHE A 73 -21.24 -10.68 1.92
CA PHE A 73 -20.93 -11.16 3.25
C PHE A 73 -19.50 -10.74 3.68
N LEU A 74 -18.51 -10.92 2.79
CA LEU A 74 -17.12 -10.55 3.03
C LEU A 74 -16.85 -9.03 3.05
N ARG A 75 -17.82 -8.18 2.69
CA ARG A 75 -17.69 -6.72 2.84
C ARG A 75 -17.84 -6.24 4.29
N VAL A 76 -18.41 -7.07 5.16
CA VAL A 76 -18.64 -6.72 6.56
C VAL A 76 -17.48 -7.23 7.42
N ASP A 77 -16.79 -6.31 8.09
CA ASP A 77 -15.60 -6.63 8.89
C ASP A 77 -15.87 -7.66 9.98
N SER A 78 -16.96 -7.51 10.73
CA SER A 78 -17.35 -8.47 11.79
C SER A 78 -17.73 -9.86 11.25
N ASN A 79 -18.25 -9.98 10.02
CA ASN A 79 -18.48 -11.28 9.39
C ASN A 79 -17.15 -12.00 9.13
N LYS A 80 -16.14 -11.27 8.64
CA LYS A 80 -14.82 -11.83 8.38
C LYS A 80 -14.13 -12.22 9.68
N THR A 81 -14.17 -11.37 10.71
CA THR A 81 -13.63 -11.70 12.04
C THR A 81 -14.22 -13.00 12.59
N GLU A 82 -15.55 -13.17 12.56
CA GLU A 82 -16.16 -14.41 13.03
C GLU A 82 -15.85 -15.61 12.13
N LEU A 83 -15.81 -15.42 10.81
CA LEU A 83 -15.43 -16.48 9.87
C LEU A 83 -14.01 -16.98 10.14
N PHE A 84 -13.05 -16.08 10.30
CA PHE A 84 -11.65 -16.41 10.52
C PHE A 84 -11.47 -17.18 11.82
N ARG A 85 -12.11 -16.75 12.92
CA ARG A 85 -12.11 -17.50 14.19
C ARG A 85 -12.73 -18.88 14.03
N PHE A 86 -13.89 -18.98 13.39
CA PHE A 86 -14.57 -20.25 13.17
C PHE A 86 -13.71 -21.25 12.40
N LEU A 87 -13.07 -20.80 11.32
CA LEU A 87 -12.20 -21.66 10.49
C LEU A 87 -10.88 -22.01 11.19
N SER A 88 -10.33 -21.09 11.98
CA SER A 88 -9.12 -21.36 12.77
C SER A 88 -9.39 -22.45 13.80
N ALA A 89 -10.52 -22.36 14.52
CA ALA A 89 -10.94 -23.38 15.47
C ALA A 89 -11.17 -24.74 14.80
N ALA A 90 -11.91 -24.77 13.69
CA ALA A 90 -12.15 -26.02 12.95
C ALA A 90 -10.86 -26.65 12.43
N LEU A 91 -9.89 -25.84 11.98
CA LEU A 91 -8.60 -26.34 11.49
C LEU A 91 -7.72 -26.86 12.65
N MET A 92 -7.71 -26.18 13.80
CA MET A 92 -7.00 -26.63 15.00
C MET A 92 -7.54 -27.95 15.56
N GLU A 93 -8.86 -28.15 15.49
CA GLU A 93 -9.52 -29.40 15.88
C GLU A 93 -9.20 -30.53 14.92
N TRP A 94 -9.24 -30.27 13.61
CA TRP A 94 -8.94 -31.25 12.57
C TRP A 94 -7.47 -31.67 12.52
N PHE A 95 -6.55 -30.73 12.78
CA PHE A 95 -5.13 -30.98 12.57
C PHE A 95 -4.59 -31.95 13.61
N ASP A 96 -4.20 -33.15 13.18
CA ASP A 96 -3.60 -34.17 14.05
C ASP A 96 -2.47 -34.88 13.30
N GLN A 97 -1.38 -34.15 13.06
CA GLN A 97 -0.22 -34.62 12.31
C GLN A 97 1.03 -34.41 13.16
N GLU A 98 1.73 -35.50 13.52
CA GLU A 98 2.88 -35.45 14.43
C GLU A 98 4.14 -34.86 13.78
N ASP A 99 4.28 -35.01 12.47
CA ASP A 99 5.44 -34.59 11.68
C ASP A 99 5.31 -33.18 11.09
N LYS A 100 4.21 -32.47 11.38
CA LYS A 100 3.89 -31.19 10.75
C LYS A 100 3.55 -30.11 11.77
N GLN A 101 3.74 -28.87 11.34
CA GLN A 101 3.41 -27.67 12.12
C GLN A 101 2.28 -26.91 11.45
N LEU A 102 1.29 -26.54 12.26
CA LEU A 102 0.23 -25.60 11.90
C LEU A 102 0.39 -24.36 12.77
N VAL A 103 0.42 -23.18 12.15
CA VAL A 103 0.50 -21.88 12.84
C VAL A 103 -0.61 -20.99 12.29
N ILE A 104 -1.46 -20.45 13.15
CA ILE A 104 -2.63 -19.66 12.73
C ILE A 104 -2.67 -18.38 13.54
N THR A 105 -2.88 -17.25 12.88
CA THR A 105 -3.13 -15.99 13.57
C THR A 105 -4.54 -15.95 14.18
N ASP A 106 -4.70 -15.43 15.40
CA ASP A 106 -6.03 -15.19 16.00
C ASP A 106 -6.07 -13.83 16.70
N GLY A 107 -6.56 -12.80 16.00
CA GLY A 107 -6.41 -11.42 16.46
C GLY A 107 -4.94 -11.08 16.67
N GLU A 108 -4.58 -10.57 17.84
CA GLU A 108 -3.17 -10.30 18.19
C GLU A 108 -2.39 -11.55 18.59
N ALA A 109 -3.06 -12.65 18.90
CA ALA A 109 -2.44 -13.91 19.31
C ALA A 109 -2.07 -14.78 18.10
N VAL A 110 -1.34 -15.87 18.38
CA VAL A 110 -1.02 -16.94 17.43
C VAL A 110 -1.30 -18.28 18.10
N LEU A 111 -2.02 -19.13 17.37
CA LEU A 111 -2.29 -20.52 17.71
C LEU A 111 -1.30 -21.41 16.98
N SER A 112 -0.85 -22.49 17.61
CA SER A 112 0.03 -23.45 16.94
C SER A 112 -0.24 -24.88 17.38
N LYS A 113 -0.11 -25.84 16.44
CA LYS A 113 -0.12 -27.28 16.72
C LYS A 113 1.02 -27.97 15.95
N PRO A 114 1.96 -28.68 16.62
CA PRO A 114 2.16 -28.69 18.07
C PRO A 114 2.46 -27.28 18.61
N LEU A 115 2.42 -27.12 19.94
CA LEU A 115 2.75 -25.84 20.58
C LEU A 115 4.19 -25.47 20.24
N LEU A 116 4.39 -24.30 19.63
CA LEU A 116 5.73 -23.77 19.39
C LEU A 116 6.33 -23.27 20.71
N PRO A 117 7.64 -23.54 20.97
CA PRO A 117 8.28 -23.21 22.24
C PRO A 117 8.46 -21.71 22.46
N ASP A 118 8.59 -20.93 21.38
CA ASP A 118 8.70 -19.47 21.40
C ASP A 118 7.79 -18.87 20.34
N LEU A 119 6.91 -17.95 20.75
CA LEU A 119 6.01 -17.20 19.89
C LEU A 119 6.25 -15.69 20.00
N THR A 120 7.26 -15.24 20.74
CA THR A 120 7.49 -13.80 21.04
C THR A 120 7.76 -12.98 19.78
N SER A 121 8.32 -13.59 18.74
CA SER A 121 8.54 -12.97 17.42
C SER A 121 7.29 -12.98 16.52
N LEU A 122 6.21 -13.66 16.91
CA LEU A 122 4.94 -13.71 16.18
C LEU A 122 3.74 -13.11 16.93
N ALA A 123 3.80 -13.03 18.27
CA ALA A 123 2.70 -12.59 19.13
C ALA A 123 3.20 -11.93 20.43
N PRO A 124 2.47 -10.92 20.97
CA PRO A 124 1.29 -10.29 20.38
C PRO A 124 1.66 -9.48 19.13
N CYS A 125 0.83 -9.56 18.08
CA CYS A 125 1.06 -8.88 16.81
C CYS A 125 -0.07 -7.90 16.48
N ASN A 126 0.27 -6.62 16.35
CA ASN A 126 -0.70 -5.54 16.08
C ASN A 126 -0.83 -5.21 14.58
N HIS A 127 -0.25 -6.03 13.70
CA HIS A 127 -0.38 -5.85 12.26
C HIS A 127 -1.85 -5.98 11.85
N GLU A 128 -2.38 -4.94 11.22
CA GLU A 128 -3.76 -4.92 10.76
C GLU A 128 -3.97 -5.84 9.53
N GLU A 129 -3.00 -5.91 8.63
CA GLU A 129 -3.14 -6.61 7.35
C GLU A 129 -2.41 -7.96 7.35
N ALA A 130 -3.05 -8.96 6.74
CA ALA A 130 -2.39 -10.24 6.47
C ALA A 130 -1.13 -10.03 5.62
N ASP A 131 -1.16 -9.04 4.72
CA ASP A 131 -0.07 -8.75 3.79
C ASP A 131 1.25 -8.50 4.49
N SER A 132 1.28 -7.78 5.62
CA SER A 132 2.51 -7.55 6.38
C SER A 132 2.82 -8.72 7.31
N ARG A 133 1.78 -9.29 7.92
CA ARG A 133 1.92 -10.37 8.91
C ARG A 133 2.46 -11.66 8.29
N MET A 134 2.16 -11.94 7.02
CA MET A 134 2.74 -13.07 6.29
C MET A 134 4.27 -13.02 6.22
N LEU A 135 4.88 -11.83 6.19
CA LEU A 135 6.33 -11.65 6.09
C LEU A 135 6.99 -11.91 7.45
N LEU A 136 6.34 -11.50 8.54
CA LEU A 136 6.75 -11.85 9.89
C LEU A 136 6.79 -13.38 10.08
N HIS A 137 5.74 -14.07 9.62
CA HIS A 137 5.67 -15.53 9.65
C HIS A 137 6.73 -16.19 8.75
N ALA A 138 6.99 -15.65 7.56
CA ALA A 138 8.06 -16.12 6.68
C ALA A 138 9.45 -15.98 7.34
N SER A 139 9.75 -14.82 7.93
CA SER A 139 10.99 -14.60 8.68
C SER A 139 11.16 -15.57 9.84
N HIS A 140 10.10 -15.74 10.63
CA HIS A 140 10.08 -16.70 11.72
C HIS A 140 10.31 -18.14 11.22
N ALA A 141 9.71 -18.54 10.09
CA ALA A 141 9.93 -19.86 9.52
C ALA A 141 11.42 -20.08 9.15
N GLY A 142 12.05 -19.11 8.48
CA GLY A 142 13.48 -19.17 8.13
C GLY A 142 14.37 -19.28 9.38
N GLN A 143 14.10 -18.47 10.42
CA GLN A 143 14.79 -18.54 11.71
C GLN A 143 14.66 -19.90 12.43
N HIS A 144 13.65 -20.70 12.07
CA HIS A 144 13.36 -22.00 12.65
C HIS A 144 13.66 -23.16 11.69
N GLY A 145 14.59 -22.96 10.76
CA GLY A 145 15.15 -24.01 9.90
C GLY A 145 14.31 -24.38 8.68
N HIS A 146 13.32 -23.56 8.33
CA HIS A 146 12.55 -23.74 7.09
C HIS A 146 13.16 -22.89 5.97
N HIS A 147 14.04 -23.50 5.18
CA HIS A 147 14.80 -22.79 4.13
C HIS A 147 14.06 -22.64 2.79
N ALA A 148 12.92 -23.31 2.59
CA ALA A 148 12.11 -23.15 1.38
C ALA A 148 10.70 -22.68 1.76
N ILE A 149 10.43 -21.40 1.58
CA ILE A 149 9.22 -20.74 2.08
C ILE A 149 8.36 -20.31 0.89
N LEU A 150 7.09 -20.73 0.86
CA LEU A 150 6.13 -20.36 -0.19
C LEU A 150 4.99 -19.50 0.38
N ILE A 151 4.93 -18.24 -0.06
CA ILE A 151 3.82 -17.33 0.23
C ILE A 151 2.78 -17.42 -0.89
N ARG A 152 1.52 -17.72 -0.54
CA ARG A 152 0.40 -17.67 -1.50
C ARG A 152 -0.34 -16.35 -1.40
N THR A 153 -0.32 -15.55 -2.47
CA THR A 153 -0.99 -14.24 -2.49
C THR A 153 -1.51 -13.88 -3.88
N VAL A 154 -2.47 -12.97 -3.93
CA VAL A 154 -2.89 -12.27 -5.14
C VAL A 154 -2.56 -10.79 -5.09
N ASP A 155 -2.02 -10.32 -3.97
CA ASP A 155 -1.70 -8.92 -3.73
C ASP A 155 -0.26 -8.60 -4.17
N THR A 156 -0.11 -7.47 -4.85
CA THR A 156 1.18 -6.98 -5.30
C THR A 156 1.99 -6.39 -4.14
N ASP A 157 1.33 -5.89 -3.10
CA ASP A 157 2.01 -5.35 -1.91
C ASP A 157 2.84 -6.45 -1.25
N VAL A 158 2.32 -7.67 -1.16
CA VAL A 158 3.06 -8.84 -0.64
C VAL A 158 4.28 -9.19 -1.50
N VAL A 159 4.19 -9.06 -2.83
CA VAL A 159 5.35 -9.30 -3.72
C VAL A 159 6.46 -8.29 -3.43
N VAL A 160 6.11 -7.00 -3.29
CA VAL A 160 7.06 -5.93 -2.98
C VAL A 160 7.74 -6.17 -1.62
N LEU A 161 6.94 -6.52 -0.61
CA LEU A 161 7.44 -6.78 0.74
C LEU A 161 8.31 -8.04 0.80
N ALA A 162 7.94 -9.10 0.08
CA ALA A 162 8.73 -10.34 0.01
C ALA A 162 10.10 -10.11 -0.63
N VAL A 163 10.18 -9.32 -1.70
CA VAL A 163 11.46 -8.96 -2.33
C VAL A 163 12.35 -8.18 -1.36
N SER A 164 11.78 -7.30 -0.53
CA SER A 164 12.54 -6.61 0.51
C SER A 164 12.97 -7.56 1.62
N LEU A 165 12.07 -8.43 2.10
CA LEU A 165 12.35 -9.39 3.17
C LEU A 165 13.46 -10.37 2.81
N ALA A 166 13.53 -10.80 1.55
CA ALA A 166 14.54 -11.75 1.12
C ALA A 166 15.99 -11.25 1.30
N GLN A 167 16.20 -9.96 1.53
CA GLN A 167 17.52 -9.40 1.91
C GLN A 167 17.86 -9.56 3.39
N GLU A 168 16.87 -9.87 4.23
CA GLU A 168 16.99 -10.06 5.68
C GLU A 168 16.95 -11.56 6.07
N LEU A 169 16.65 -12.45 5.12
CA LEU A 169 16.71 -13.91 5.30
C LEU A 169 18.14 -14.44 5.15
N GLN A 170 18.37 -15.70 5.54
CA GLN A 170 19.67 -16.33 5.36
C GLN A 170 19.97 -16.55 3.86
N PRO A 171 21.25 -16.54 3.43
CA PRO A 171 21.61 -16.74 2.02
C PRO A 171 21.10 -18.05 1.40
N GLU A 172 20.92 -19.09 2.22
CA GLU A 172 20.35 -20.39 1.85
C GLU A 172 18.82 -20.41 1.79
N ASP A 173 18.14 -19.37 2.30
CA ASP A 173 16.68 -19.31 2.32
C ASP A 173 16.11 -18.92 0.96
N GLU A 174 15.24 -19.76 0.42
CA GLU A 174 14.47 -19.52 -0.78
C GLU A 174 13.06 -19.01 -0.43
N LEU A 175 12.83 -17.72 -0.68
CA LEU A 175 11.49 -17.14 -0.59
C LEU A 175 10.79 -17.14 -1.95
N TRP A 176 9.69 -17.88 -2.05
CA TRP A 176 8.85 -18.03 -3.23
C TRP A 176 7.46 -17.41 -3.03
N LEU A 177 6.87 -16.87 -4.10
CA LEU A 177 5.47 -16.47 -4.14
C LEU A 177 4.69 -17.29 -5.15
N ALA A 178 3.62 -17.97 -4.71
CA ALA A 178 2.55 -18.48 -5.57
C ALA A 178 1.56 -17.33 -5.84
N PHE A 179 1.84 -16.55 -6.90
CA PHE A 179 1.17 -15.27 -7.18
C PHE A 179 0.08 -15.36 -8.25
N GLY A 180 -1.09 -14.79 -7.99
CA GLY A 180 -2.18 -14.66 -8.95
C GLY A 180 -3.17 -15.83 -8.96
N THR A 181 -4.06 -15.88 -9.97
CA THR A 181 -5.12 -16.91 -10.07
C THR A 181 -5.39 -17.30 -11.51
N GLY A 182 -5.79 -18.55 -11.75
CA GLY A 182 -6.15 -19.01 -13.10
C GLY A 182 -4.98 -18.82 -14.08
N GLN A 183 -5.24 -18.18 -15.22
CA GLN A 183 -4.23 -17.96 -16.26
C GLN A 183 -3.14 -16.96 -15.88
N SER A 184 -3.34 -16.13 -14.84
CA SER A 184 -2.31 -15.19 -14.36
C SER A 184 -1.45 -15.77 -13.23
N PHE A 185 -1.71 -17.02 -12.83
CA PHE A 185 -0.96 -17.71 -11.78
C PHE A 185 0.48 -17.96 -12.22
N ARG A 186 1.44 -17.69 -11.34
CA ARG A 186 2.87 -17.92 -11.55
C ARG A 186 3.62 -18.02 -10.23
N TYR A 187 4.76 -18.69 -10.26
CA TYR A 187 5.73 -18.66 -9.18
C TYR A 187 6.73 -17.53 -9.39
N LEU A 188 7.03 -16.78 -8.34
CA LEU A 188 8.06 -15.73 -8.35
C LEU A 188 9.10 -16.07 -7.27
N ALA A 189 10.37 -16.10 -7.64
CA ALA A 189 11.47 -16.22 -6.69
C ALA A 189 11.81 -14.83 -6.13
N ALA A 190 11.30 -14.48 -4.95
CA ALA A 190 11.58 -13.18 -4.34
C ALA A 190 13.07 -13.01 -4.04
N HIS A 191 13.74 -14.07 -3.62
CA HIS A 191 15.17 -14.10 -3.33
C HIS A 191 16.04 -13.82 -4.58
N GLU A 192 15.71 -14.41 -5.74
CA GLU A 192 16.40 -14.10 -7.01
C GLU A 192 16.14 -12.67 -7.47
N ILE A 193 14.88 -12.18 -7.36
CA ILE A 193 14.54 -10.79 -7.69
C ILE A 193 15.32 -9.84 -6.78
N ALA A 194 15.39 -10.13 -5.49
CA ALA A 194 16.12 -9.33 -4.51
C ALA A 194 17.62 -9.29 -4.84
N ALA A 195 18.23 -10.44 -5.13
CA ALA A 195 19.62 -10.55 -5.55
C ALA A 195 19.91 -9.72 -6.81
N GLY A 196 19.03 -9.78 -7.82
CA GLY A 196 19.16 -9.00 -9.05
C GLY A 196 18.98 -7.48 -8.86
N LEU A 197 18.24 -7.06 -7.83
CA LEU A 197 18.00 -5.65 -7.51
C LEU A 197 19.03 -5.04 -6.55
N GLY A 198 19.73 -5.86 -5.76
CA GLY A 198 20.65 -5.41 -4.73
C GLY A 198 19.99 -4.45 -3.74
N GLN A 199 20.65 -3.32 -3.43
CA GLN A 199 20.12 -2.31 -2.49
C GLN A 199 18.72 -1.80 -2.85
N LYS A 200 18.32 -1.81 -4.13
CA LYS A 200 16.97 -1.39 -4.54
C LYS A 200 15.88 -2.30 -4.00
N ALA A 201 16.18 -3.57 -3.70
CA ALA A 201 15.24 -4.49 -3.08
C ALA A 201 14.78 -3.97 -1.70
N ARG A 202 15.71 -3.50 -0.88
CA ARG A 202 15.44 -2.92 0.45
C ARG A 202 14.69 -1.58 0.38
N ALA A 203 14.94 -0.79 -0.67
CA ALA A 203 14.25 0.48 -0.90
C ALA A 203 12.87 0.31 -1.57
N LEU A 204 12.52 -0.90 -2.03
CA LEU A 204 11.34 -1.14 -2.86
C LEU A 204 10.01 -0.84 -2.15
N PRO A 205 9.82 -1.16 -0.85
CA PRO A 205 8.58 -0.80 -0.13
C PRO A 205 8.35 0.71 -0.09
N MET A 206 9.39 1.49 0.21
CA MET A 206 9.29 2.95 0.24
C MET A 206 9.06 3.55 -1.15
N PHE A 207 9.73 3.02 -2.18
CA PHE A 207 9.45 3.39 -3.58
C PHE A 207 8.00 3.08 -3.98
N HIS A 208 7.50 1.92 -3.57
CA HIS A 208 6.14 1.47 -3.86
C HIS A 208 5.10 2.37 -3.19
N ALA A 209 5.30 2.73 -1.91
CA ALA A 209 4.47 3.68 -1.19
C ALA A 209 4.48 5.07 -1.85
N LEU A 210 5.66 5.60 -2.15
CA LEU A 210 5.84 6.92 -2.78
C LEU A 210 5.18 7.01 -4.16
N THR A 211 5.23 5.94 -4.95
CA THR A 211 4.66 5.94 -6.30
C THR A 211 3.18 5.55 -6.35
N GLY A 212 2.59 5.30 -5.18
CA GLY A 212 1.17 5.02 -4.97
C GLY A 212 0.90 3.55 -4.64
N CYS A 213 0.12 3.33 -3.59
CA CYS A 213 -0.35 2.03 -3.10
C CYS A 213 -1.78 2.19 -2.56
N ASP A 214 -2.27 1.24 -1.78
CA ASP A 214 -3.65 1.27 -1.25
C ASP A 214 -3.96 2.49 -0.37
N THR A 215 -2.98 3.01 0.36
CA THR A 215 -3.14 4.15 1.29
C THR A 215 -2.56 5.46 0.75
N VAL A 216 -1.74 5.41 -0.29
CA VAL A 216 -1.02 6.56 -0.83
C VAL A 216 -1.38 6.75 -2.30
N SER A 217 -1.81 7.96 -2.66
CA SER A 217 -2.16 8.32 -4.04
C SER A 217 -0.98 8.16 -5.00
N SER A 218 -1.23 7.88 -6.28
CA SER A 218 -0.21 7.92 -7.33
C SER A 218 -0.06 9.32 -7.95
N PHE A 219 1.07 9.54 -8.62
CA PHE A 219 1.28 10.75 -9.44
C PHE A 219 0.47 10.66 -10.75
N ALA A 220 -0.32 11.69 -11.02
CA ALA A 220 -1.20 11.70 -12.19
C ALA A 220 -0.42 11.45 -13.49
N ARG A 221 -0.94 10.54 -14.34
CA ARG A 221 -0.36 10.14 -15.64
C ARG A 221 0.98 9.39 -15.57
N HIS A 222 1.46 9.05 -14.37
CA HIS A 222 2.71 8.32 -14.19
C HIS A 222 2.47 7.02 -13.42
N GLY A 223 2.98 5.93 -13.98
CA GLY A 223 2.92 4.60 -13.36
C GLY A 223 4.28 4.19 -12.79
N LYS A 224 4.31 3.04 -12.11
CA LYS A 224 5.54 2.49 -11.52
C LYS A 224 6.64 2.23 -12.53
N LYS A 225 6.30 1.82 -13.76
CA LYS A 225 7.27 1.66 -14.87
C LYS A 225 7.97 2.98 -15.21
N THR A 226 7.23 4.09 -15.31
CA THR A 226 7.82 5.40 -15.61
C THR A 226 8.64 5.92 -14.44
N ALA A 227 8.17 5.72 -13.21
CA ALA A 227 8.90 6.04 -11.99
C ALA A 227 10.20 5.24 -11.87
N TRP A 228 10.16 3.94 -12.17
CA TRP A 228 11.34 3.07 -12.15
C TRP A 228 12.40 3.54 -13.14
N ALA A 229 11.98 3.92 -14.35
CA ALA A 229 12.88 4.45 -15.35
C ALA A 229 13.57 5.76 -14.92
N VAL A 230 12.92 6.57 -14.05
CA VAL A 230 13.55 7.75 -13.44
C VAL A 230 14.53 7.34 -12.35
N TRP A 231 14.15 6.41 -11.48
CA TRP A 231 15.05 5.88 -10.45
C TRP A 231 16.34 5.28 -11.04
N THR A 232 16.27 4.63 -12.20
CA THR A 232 17.48 4.14 -12.90
C THR A 232 18.48 5.24 -13.27
N VAL A 233 18.04 6.47 -13.51
CA VAL A 233 18.93 7.59 -13.88
C VAL A 233 19.15 8.60 -12.75
N LEU A 234 18.61 8.33 -11.57
CA LEU A 234 18.75 9.13 -10.35
C LEU A 234 19.18 8.19 -9.20
N PRO A 235 20.43 7.70 -9.19
CA PRO A 235 20.88 6.68 -8.25
C PRO A 235 20.83 7.14 -6.79
N GLU A 236 20.95 8.44 -6.53
CA GLU A 236 20.89 9.03 -5.19
C GLU A 236 19.53 8.80 -4.52
N LEU A 237 18.49 8.52 -5.31
CA LEU A 237 17.17 8.17 -4.80
C LEU A 237 17.20 6.90 -3.94
N THR A 238 18.10 5.95 -4.20
CA THR A 238 18.18 4.72 -3.40
C THR A 238 18.47 5.04 -1.93
N GLU A 239 19.49 5.85 -1.65
CA GLU A 239 19.84 6.25 -0.29
C GLU A 239 18.75 7.07 0.38
N ALA A 240 18.11 7.99 -0.35
CA ALA A 240 16.98 8.74 0.17
C ALA A 240 15.81 7.81 0.56
N LEU A 241 15.48 6.82 -0.26
CA LEU A 241 14.43 5.86 0.03
C LEU A 241 14.79 4.96 1.23
N LEU A 242 16.03 4.50 1.33
CA LEU A 242 16.50 3.70 2.48
C LEU A 242 16.41 4.49 3.79
N LEU A 243 16.81 5.77 3.76
CA LEU A 243 16.70 6.66 4.92
C LEU A 243 15.24 6.89 5.33
N LEU A 244 14.31 6.93 4.38
CA LEU A 244 12.88 7.06 4.66
C LEU A 244 12.24 5.72 5.10
N SER A 245 12.77 4.59 4.64
CA SER A 245 12.35 3.25 5.08
C SER A 245 12.67 2.98 6.56
N SER A 246 13.62 3.70 7.17
CA SER A 246 14.02 3.47 8.57
C SER A 246 13.08 4.10 9.61
N ALA A 247 11.87 4.49 9.19
CA ALA A 247 10.86 5.12 10.05
C ALA A 247 11.38 6.37 10.79
N PRO A 248 11.97 7.36 10.09
CA PRO A 248 12.53 8.54 10.73
C PRO A 248 11.43 9.39 11.39
N ARG A 249 11.78 10.10 12.47
CA ARG A 249 10.83 11.00 13.18
C ARG A 249 10.33 12.15 12.30
N ASP A 250 11.21 12.65 11.43
CA ASP A 250 10.96 13.73 10.50
C ASP A 250 11.58 13.39 9.15
N ILE A 251 11.04 13.96 8.07
CA ILE A 251 11.61 13.79 6.72
C ILE A 251 12.88 14.64 6.61
N PRO A 252 14.07 14.05 6.41
CA PRO A 252 15.30 14.83 6.28
C PRO A 252 15.27 15.72 5.04
N ASP A 253 15.77 16.95 5.17
CA ASP A 253 15.79 17.94 4.07
C ASP A 253 16.44 17.40 2.80
N ASP A 254 17.55 16.67 2.92
CA ASP A 254 18.26 16.11 1.77
C ASP A 254 17.46 15.01 1.08
N ALA A 255 16.78 14.16 1.84
CA ALA A 255 15.86 13.18 1.27
C ALA A 255 14.72 13.88 0.53
N MET A 256 14.12 14.92 1.13
CA MET A 256 13.05 15.70 0.50
C MET A 256 13.52 16.36 -0.81
N ARG A 257 14.73 16.93 -0.84
CA ARG A 257 15.34 17.50 -2.08
C ARG A 257 15.51 16.45 -3.17
N ILE A 258 15.92 15.23 -2.82
CA ILE A 258 16.07 14.12 -3.78
C ILE A 258 14.70 13.65 -4.28
N ILE A 259 13.70 13.54 -3.41
CA ILE A 259 12.31 13.22 -3.83
C ILE A 259 11.74 14.33 -4.73
N GLU A 260 11.99 15.59 -4.41
CA GLU A 260 11.59 16.74 -5.23
C GLU A 260 12.20 16.63 -6.63
N ARG A 261 13.50 16.32 -6.72
CA ARG A 261 14.21 16.07 -7.99
C ARG A 261 13.62 14.88 -8.75
N PHE A 262 13.33 13.78 -8.07
CA PHE A 262 12.69 12.60 -8.66
C PHE A 262 11.35 12.94 -9.30
N VAL A 263 10.48 13.67 -8.60
CA VAL A 263 9.15 14.04 -9.12
C VAL A 263 9.28 15.04 -10.28
N ILE A 264 10.21 15.99 -10.25
CA ILE A 264 10.47 16.86 -11.40
C ILE A 264 10.84 16.03 -12.64
N LEU A 265 11.75 15.06 -12.51
CA LEU A 265 12.18 14.18 -13.60
C LEU A 265 11.10 13.22 -14.07
N LEU A 266 10.13 12.91 -13.21
CA LEU A 266 8.95 12.12 -13.58
C LEU A 266 8.09 12.85 -14.60
N TYR A 267 7.87 14.16 -14.43
CA TYR A 267 7.04 14.99 -15.31
C TYR A 267 7.81 15.61 -16.49
N ASP A 268 9.12 15.83 -16.34
CA ASP A 268 10.03 16.30 -17.38
C ASP A 268 11.46 15.76 -17.17
N ARG A 269 11.78 14.66 -17.87
CA ARG A 269 13.07 13.98 -17.79
C ARG A 269 14.26 14.86 -18.17
N THR A 270 14.03 15.91 -18.95
CA THR A 270 15.08 16.82 -19.43
C THR A 270 15.27 18.04 -18.53
N SER A 271 14.41 18.20 -17.52
CA SER A 271 14.41 19.35 -16.65
C SER A 271 15.72 19.47 -15.88
N LYS A 272 16.29 20.68 -15.89
CA LYS A 272 17.42 21.08 -15.04
C LYS A 272 16.97 21.74 -13.73
N CYS A 273 15.65 21.87 -13.50
CA CYS A 273 15.14 22.47 -12.27
C CYS A 273 15.31 21.52 -11.08
N THR A 274 15.73 22.07 -9.95
CA THR A 274 15.77 21.39 -8.65
C THR A 274 14.62 21.82 -7.73
N ASP A 275 13.87 22.83 -8.15
CA ASP A 275 12.73 23.41 -7.45
C ASP A 275 11.44 23.06 -8.23
N ILE A 276 10.53 22.36 -7.56
CA ILE A 276 9.34 21.78 -8.16
C ILE A 276 8.30 22.83 -8.52
N ASP A 277 8.19 23.93 -7.77
CA ASP A 277 7.26 25.01 -8.10
C ASP A 277 7.75 25.79 -9.33
N LYS A 278 9.07 26.01 -9.46
CA LYS A 278 9.68 26.54 -10.69
C LYS A 278 9.46 25.60 -11.87
N ALA A 279 9.64 24.28 -11.69
CA ALA A 279 9.39 23.29 -12.73
C ALA A 279 7.90 23.24 -13.12
N ARG A 280 7.01 23.22 -12.13
CA ARG A 280 5.55 23.25 -12.28
C ARG A 280 5.11 24.46 -13.09
N ARG A 281 5.60 25.67 -12.76
CA ARG A 281 5.29 26.90 -13.49
C ARG A 281 5.72 26.82 -14.96
N LYS A 282 6.95 26.35 -15.23
CA LYS A 282 7.46 26.18 -16.60
C LYS A 282 6.61 25.19 -17.41
N LEU A 283 6.23 24.06 -16.80
CA LEU A 283 5.43 23.03 -17.47
C LEU A 283 3.98 23.47 -17.67
N PHE A 284 3.41 24.22 -16.72
CA PHE A 284 2.06 24.74 -16.84
C PHE A 284 1.94 25.69 -18.03
N ALA A 285 2.88 26.63 -18.19
CA ALA A 285 2.92 27.55 -19.33
C ALA A 285 2.96 26.85 -20.69
N ARG A 286 3.52 25.64 -20.77
CA ARG A 286 3.64 24.85 -22.01
C ARG A 286 2.46 23.91 -22.25
N LYS A 287 1.95 23.26 -21.20
CA LYS A 287 0.99 22.14 -21.32
C LYS A 287 -0.46 22.52 -21.02
N ASN A 288 -0.70 23.59 -20.26
CA ASN A 288 -2.04 24.06 -19.83
C ASN A 288 -2.98 22.97 -19.29
N ASN A 289 -2.43 21.87 -18.74
CA ASN A 289 -3.17 20.75 -18.18
C ASN A 289 -2.56 20.35 -16.84
N VAL A 290 -3.34 20.48 -15.77
CA VAL A 290 -2.92 20.22 -14.39
C VAL A 290 -2.54 18.76 -14.12
N GLN A 291 -2.99 17.81 -14.93
CA GLN A 291 -2.60 16.40 -14.82
C GLN A 291 -1.22 16.11 -15.42
N LEU A 292 -0.63 17.05 -16.18
CA LEU A 292 0.65 16.89 -16.89
C LEU A 292 1.78 17.71 -16.27
N ILE A 293 1.57 18.26 -15.09
CA ILE A 293 2.53 19.05 -14.31
C ILE A 293 2.74 18.40 -12.93
N PRO A 294 3.94 18.52 -12.34
CA PRO A 294 4.21 18.01 -11.01
C PRO A 294 3.36 18.74 -9.95
N PRO A 295 3.08 18.14 -8.78
CA PRO A 295 2.36 18.80 -7.69
C PRO A 295 3.09 20.08 -7.22
N THR A 296 2.40 20.94 -6.46
CA THR A 296 3.06 22.04 -5.73
C THR A 296 3.96 21.46 -4.64
N LYS A 297 5.01 22.19 -4.23
CA LYS A 297 5.88 21.76 -3.13
C LYS A 297 5.09 21.38 -1.87
N ALA A 298 4.15 22.24 -1.47
CA ALA A 298 3.29 22.00 -0.30
C ALA A 298 2.42 20.74 -0.39
N ALA A 299 2.06 20.30 -1.59
CA ALA A 299 1.29 19.07 -1.79
C ALA A 299 2.21 17.84 -1.86
N LEU A 300 3.42 18.01 -2.41
CA LEU A 300 4.42 16.97 -2.42
C LEU A 300 4.86 16.62 -1.00
N GLU A 301 5.11 17.60 -0.13
CA GLU A 301 5.53 17.35 1.26
C GLU A 301 4.49 16.50 2.02
N GLU A 302 3.20 16.82 1.91
CA GLU A 302 2.15 16.02 2.55
C GLU A 302 1.99 14.63 1.91
N HIS A 303 2.23 14.51 0.60
CA HIS A 303 2.28 13.21 -0.06
C HIS A 303 3.46 12.36 0.42
N VAL A 304 4.65 12.94 0.57
CA VAL A 304 5.85 12.24 1.08
C VAL A 304 5.61 11.81 2.52
N LYS A 305 5.00 12.63 3.37
CA LYS A 305 4.62 12.22 4.73
C LYS A 305 3.76 10.95 4.71
N ARG A 306 2.69 10.91 3.90
CA ARG A 306 1.86 9.71 3.78
C ARG A 306 2.63 8.51 3.26
N ALA A 307 3.54 8.73 2.30
CA ALA A 307 4.41 7.68 1.79
C ALA A 307 5.36 7.13 2.86
N VAL A 308 5.94 7.97 3.71
CA VAL A 308 6.86 7.58 4.79
C VAL A 308 6.10 6.88 5.92
N TYR A 309 4.87 7.31 6.21
CA TYR A 309 3.98 6.58 7.11
C TYR A 309 3.81 5.13 6.66
N GLN A 310 3.45 4.91 5.39
CA GLN A 310 3.24 3.56 4.88
C GLN A 310 4.56 2.79 4.69
N GLY A 311 5.54 3.38 3.99
CA GLY A 311 6.77 2.71 3.59
C GLY A 311 7.80 2.57 4.70
N GLY A 312 7.89 3.56 5.59
CA GLY A 312 8.81 3.57 6.73
C GLY A 312 8.16 3.01 7.99
N HIS A 313 7.11 3.66 8.50
CA HIS A 313 6.55 3.27 9.81
C HIS A 313 5.80 1.93 9.77
N VAL A 314 4.99 1.67 8.73
CA VAL A 314 4.23 0.40 8.63
C VAL A 314 5.08 -0.72 8.03
N TRP A 315 5.67 -0.51 6.85
CA TRP A 315 6.40 -1.57 6.14
C TRP A 315 7.88 -1.68 6.50
N GLY A 316 8.53 -0.59 6.89
CA GLY A 316 9.95 -0.61 7.30
C GLY A 316 10.18 -1.34 8.62
N GLN A 317 9.12 -1.54 9.41
CA GLN A 317 9.14 -2.22 10.70
C GLN A 317 8.42 -3.59 10.66
N ILE A 318 8.28 -4.20 9.47
CA ILE A 318 7.48 -5.41 9.26
C ILE A 318 7.92 -6.65 10.05
N LEU A 319 9.17 -6.67 10.53
CA LEU A 319 9.68 -7.77 11.37
C LEU A 319 9.48 -7.53 12.87
N LEU A 320 8.95 -6.36 13.25
CA LEU A 320 8.45 -6.14 14.61
C LEU A 320 6.99 -6.61 14.67
N PRO A 321 6.60 -7.50 15.60
CA PRO A 321 5.23 -7.97 15.70
C PRO A 321 4.27 -6.84 16.11
N ALA A 322 4.72 -5.92 16.97
CA ALA A 322 3.92 -4.82 17.49
C ALA A 322 4.63 -3.46 17.37
N PRO A 323 4.84 -2.91 16.16
CA PRO A 323 5.42 -1.58 15.99
C PRO A 323 4.52 -0.50 16.60
N GLU A 324 5.15 0.51 17.21
CA GLU A 324 4.49 1.75 17.59
C GLU A 324 4.41 2.68 16.37
N LEU A 325 3.19 3.01 15.96
CA LEU A 325 2.96 3.88 14.81
C LEU A 325 2.70 5.33 15.29
N PRO A 326 3.30 6.34 14.63
CA PRO A 326 2.99 7.72 14.95
C PRO A 326 1.54 8.07 14.59
N PRO A 327 0.98 9.18 15.11
CA PRO A 327 -0.36 9.62 14.72
C PRO A 327 -0.44 9.90 13.22
N PRO A 328 -1.42 9.36 12.48
CA PRO A 328 -1.56 9.66 11.04
C PRO A 328 -1.71 11.16 10.74
N THR A 329 -2.25 11.93 11.68
CA THR A 329 -2.43 13.38 11.56
C THR A 329 -1.12 14.16 11.43
N ASP A 330 -0.03 13.64 11.99
CA ASP A 330 1.30 14.25 11.87
C ASP A 330 1.93 13.90 10.52
N TRP A 331 1.41 12.86 9.86
CA TRP A 331 1.94 12.26 8.64
C TRP A 331 1.03 12.46 7.42
N GLY A 332 0.45 13.65 7.29
CA GLY A 332 -0.26 14.08 6.08
C GLY A 332 -1.68 13.53 5.94
N TRP A 333 -2.31 13.18 7.05
CA TRP A 333 -3.73 12.89 7.14
C TRP A 333 -4.47 13.92 7.99
N SER A 334 -5.78 14.02 7.80
CA SER A 334 -6.69 14.77 8.67
C SER A 334 -7.80 13.85 9.13
N ARG A 335 -8.32 14.09 10.34
CA ARG A 335 -9.47 13.36 10.88
C ARG A 335 -10.73 14.19 10.69
N THR A 336 -11.76 13.62 10.08
CA THR A 336 -13.06 14.27 9.91
C THR A 336 -13.85 14.25 11.21
N GLY A 337 -14.91 15.06 11.30
CA GLY A 337 -15.81 15.05 12.47
C GLY A 337 -16.51 13.70 12.71
N GLU A 338 -16.57 12.85 11.68
CA GLU A 338 -17.11 11.48 11.75
C GLU A 338 -16.04 10.45 12.18
N GLY A 339 -14.84 10.89 12.54
CA GLY A 339 -13.73 10.03 13.00
C GLY A 339 -12.91 9.37 11.88
N GLN A 340 -13.28 9.57 10.61
CA GLN A 340 -12.58 8.98 9.46
C GLN A 340 -11.31 9.76 9.07
N TYR A 341 -10.32 9.06 8.54
CA TYR A 341 -9.11 9.69 8.01
C TYR A 341 -9.26 10.03 6.52
N THR A 342 -8.87 11.26 6.16
CA THR A 342 -8.78 11.74 4.78
C THR A 342 -7.40 12.34 4.53
N PRO A 343 -6.83 12.21 3.32
CA PRO A 343 -5.55 12.82 3.02
C PRO A 343 -5.59 14.33 3.23
N TYR A 344 -4.60 14.88 3.95
CA TYR A 344 -4.36 16.31 3.99
C TYR A 344 -3.59 16.69 2.72
N TRP A 345 -4.28 17.23 1.72
CA TRP A 345 -3.74 17.31 0.36
C TRP A 345 -2.65 18.37 0.19
N THR A 346 -2.80 19.52 0.82
CA THR A 346 -1.89 20.66 0.68
C THR A 346 -2.16 21.67 1.78
N ARG A 347 -1.11 22.42 2.12
CA ARG A 347 -1.17 23.56 3.04
C ARG A 347 -1.58 24.86 2.35
N LEU A 348 -1.69 24.84 1.02
CA LEU A 348 -2.08 26.00 0.21
C LEU A 348 -3.61 26.10 0.13
N PRO A 349 -4.15 27.33 0.07
CA PRO A 349 -5.56 27.54 -0.22
C PRO A 349 -5.94 26.99 -1.59
N GLU A 350 -7.22 26.69 -1.77
CA GLU A 350 -7.74 26.25 -3.06
C GLU A 350 -7.42 27.27 -4.16
N ALA A 351 -6.99 26.76 -5.33
CA ALA A 351 -6.64 27.61 -6.46
C ALA A 351 -7.82 28.50 -6.88
N ALA A 352 -9.07 28.04 -6.77
CA ALA A 352 -10.25 28.86 -7.07
C ALA A 352 -10.37 30.10 -6.17
N HIS A 353 -9.88 30.02 -4.93
CA HIS A 353 -9.92 31.10 -3.96
C HIS A 353 -8.70 32.04 -4.06
N SER A 354 -7.62 31.61 -4.72
CA SER A 354 -6.33 32.33 -4.72
C SER A 354 -5.84 32.72 -6.11
N CYS A 355 -6.36 32.11 -7.17
CA CYS A 355 -5.89 32.29 -8.55
C CYS A 355 -6.95 32.94 -9.43
N ILE A 356 -7.40 34.14 -9.04
CA ILE A 356 -8.11 35.05 -9.95
C ILE A 356 -7.21 35.35 -11.19
N GLU A 357 -5.88 35.28 -11.03
CA GLU A 357 -4.85 35.55 -12.05
C GLU A 357 -4.67 34.46 -13.15
N LEU A 358 -5.29 33.28 -13.03
CA LEU A 358 -5.26 32.25 -14.08
C LEU A 358 -6.27 32.51 -15.21
N VAL A 359 -7.02 33.59 -15.13
CA VAL A 359 -7.89 34.06 -16.20
C VAL A 359 -7.02 34.47 -17.39
N SER A 360 -6.94 33.59 -18.38
CA SER A 360 -6.33 33.89 -19.67
C SER A 360 -7.37 34.21 -20.74
N CYS A 361 -7.05 35.15 -21.62
CA CYS A 361 -7.86 35.45 -22.79
C CYS A 361 -7.28 34.78 -24.04
N LYS A 362 -8.16 34.52 -25.01
CA LYS A 362 -7.80 34.08 -26.35
C LYS A 362 -7.73 35.26 -27.35
N CYS A 363 -7.63 36.48 -26.85
CA CYS A 363 -7.53 37.67 -27.68
C CYS A 363 -6.22 37.63 -28.46
N LYS A 364 -6.27 37.95 -29.77
CA LYS A 364 -5.07 37.98 -30.63
C LYS A 364 -4.50 39.41 -30.77
N LYS A 365 -5.36 40.44 -30.74
CA LYS A 365 -5.02 41.88 -30.65
C LYS A 365 -6.19 42.63 -29.99
N GLY A 366 -5.91 43.59 -29.10
CA GLY A 366 -6.89 44.44 -28.41
C GLY A 366 -7.77 43.72 -27.38
N CYS A 367 -7.40 43.78 -26.09
CA CYS A 367 -8.20 43.25 -24.97
C CYS A 367 -9.38 44.23 -24.67
N VAL A 368 -10.52 44.11 -25.37
CA VAL A 368 -11.73 44.94 -25.16
C VAL A 368 -12.76 44.32 -24.20
N SER A 369 -13.97 44.89 -24.04
CA SER A 369 -15.00 44.50 -23.05
C SER A 369 -15.44 43.01 -23.08
N ARG A 370 -15.19 42.29 -24.19
CA ARG A 370 -15.43 40.84 -24.30
C ARG A 370 -14.27 39.97 -23.78
N CYS A 371 -13.12 40.57 -23.47
CA CYS A 371 -11.96 39.88 -22.94
C CYS A 371 -12.24 39.33 -21.53
N LYS A 372 -11.91 38.06 -21.30
CA LYS A 372 -12.07 37.41 -19.99
C LYS A 372 -11.26 38.13 -18.90
N CYS A 373 -10.04 38.56 -19.20
CA CYS A 373 -9.19 39.27 -18.24
C CYS A 373 -9.81 40.63 -17.87
N LYS A 374 -10.27 41.44 -18.85
CA LYS A 374 -10.95 42.72 -18.53
C LYS A 374 -12.26 42.52 -17.76
N LYS A 375 -13.05 41.50 -18.07
CA LYS A 375 -14.26 41.16 -17.31
C LYS A 375 -13.96 40.77 -15.85
N ALA A 376 -12.81 40.15 -15.62
CA ALA A 376 -12.33 39.83 -14.28
C ALA A 376 -11.55 40.98 -13.62
N ALA A 377 -11.51 42.17 -14.23
CA ALA A 377 -10.73 43.33 -13.80
C ALA A 377 -9.21 43.05 -13.65
N LEU A 378 -8.65 42.24 -14.54
CA LEU A 378 -7.22 41.86 -14.56
C LEU A 378 -6.51 42.35 -15.83
N GLN A 379 -5.21 42.59 -15.70
CA GLN A 379 -4.33 42.77 -16.85
C GLN A 379 -4.12 41.44 -17.59
N CYS A 380 -4.01 41.51 -18.92
CA CYS A 380 -3.66 40.35 -19.75
C CYS A 380 -2.21 39.94 -19.37
N THR A 381 -1.98 38.68 -19.00
CA THR A 381 -0.66 38.15 -18.57
C THR A 381 -0.02 37.28 -19.65
N ALA A 382 1.21 36.80 -19.44
CA ALA A 382 1.89 35.83 -20.31
C ALA A 382 1.14 34.48 -20.46
N LEU A 383 0.07 34.25 -19.68
CA LEU A 383 -0.83 33.10 -19.85
C LEU A 383 -1.88 33.34 -20.95
N CYS A 384 -2.05 34.58 -21.43
CA CYS A 384 -2.97 34.94 -22.50
C CYS A 384 -2.38 34.69 -23.88
N VAL A 385 -3.23 34.46 -24.88
CA VAL A 385 -2.80 34.37 -26.29
C VAL A 385 -2.22 35.68 -26.81
N CYS A 386 -2.62 36.81 -26.24
CA CYS A 386 -2.00 38.10 -26.52
C CYS A 386 -0.69 38.34 -25.78
N GLU A 387 -0.23 37.39 -24.96
CA GLU A 387 1.04 37.43 -24.22
C GLU A 387 1.22 38.62 -23.26
N GLY A 388 0.15 39.39 -23.02
CA GLY A 388 0.19 40.62 -22.23
C GLY A 388 0.36 41.90 -23.05
N ASP A 389 0.53 41.79 -24.38
CA ASP A 389 0.77 42.92 -25.28
C ASP A 389 -0.48 43.72 -25.64
N CYS A 390 -1.59 43.45 -24.96
CA CYS A 390 -2.87 44.11 -25.21
C CYS A 390 -3.23 45.04 -24.06
N THR A 391 -2.93 46.32 -24.23
CA THR A 391 -3.44 47.44 -23.40
C THR A 391 -4.95 47.65 -23.59
#